data_AF-A0A3D2LA53-F1
#
_entry.id   AF-A0A3D2LA53-F1
#
_cell.length_a   1.000
_cell.length_b   1.000
_cell.length_c   1.000
_cell.angle_alpha   90.00
_cell.angle_beta   90.00
_cell.angle_gamma   90.00
#
_symmetry.space_group_name_H-M   'P 1'
#
loop_
_entity.id
_entity.type
_entity.pdbx_description
1 polymer ?
#
loop_
_entity_poly.entity_id
_entity_poly.type
_entity_poly.pdbx_seq_one_letter_code
_entity_poly.pdbx_strand_id
1 'polypeptide(L)'
;ELKDMLYAHKKQSVLVVLQGMDTAGKSGTIRNVFADTTPLGMEVKAFKAPSKNELARDYLWRVHNAVPKKGNVGIFDRSHYEDVLVVKVRGFASPEDVERRYEQINAFEKHMTE
;
A
#
# COMPACT_ATOMS: atom_id res chain seq x y z
N GLU A 1 12.62 -14.84 12.32
CA GLU A 1 13.73 -15.35 11.48
C GLU A 1 13.78 -14.70 10.09
N LEU A 2 12.89 -15.01 9.13
CA LEU A 2 12.99 -14.44 7.76
C LEU A 2 12.98 -12.90 7.72
N LYS A 3 12.12 -12.26 8.53
CA LYS A 3 12.09 -10.80 8.65
C LYS A 3 13.37 -10.24 9.27
N ASP A 4 14.02 -10.97 10.15
CA ASP A 4 15.29 -10.55 10.79
C ASP A 4 16.43 -10.62 9.77
N MET A 5 16.45 -11.66 8.94
CA MET A 5 17.35 -11.77 7.81
C MET A 5 17.12 -10.64 6.80
N LEU A 6 15.86 -10.34 6.44
CA LEU A 6 15.53 -9.21 5.56
C LEU A 6 16.13 -7.90 6.10
N TYR A 7 15.89 -7.62 7.38
CA TYR A 7 16.35 -6.41 8.06
C TYR A 7 17.88 -6.32 8.16
N ALA A 8 18.56 -7.44 8.41
CA ALA A 8 20.02 -7.50 8.45
C ALA A 8 20.65 -7.29 7.06
N HIS A 9 20.07 -7.89 6.01
CA HIS A 9 20.64 -7.83 4.66
C HIS A 9 20.43 -6.48 3.98
N LYS A 10 19.31 -5.78 4.21
CA LYS A 10 18.97 -4.48 3.59
C LYS A 10 19.10 -4.44 2.05
N LYS A 11 18.90 -5.58 1.38
CA LYS A 11 18.96 -5.68 -0.08
C LYS A 11 17.60 -5.55 -0.75
N GLN A 12 16.57 -6.09 -0.10
CA GLN A 12 15.20 -6.16 -0.58
C GLN A 12 14.27 -5.56 0.48
N SER A 13 13.06 -5.20 0.07
CA SER A 13 11.94 -4.90 0.97
C SER A 13 10.76 -5.79 0.59
N VAL A 14 9.80 -5.89 1.50
CA VAL A 14 8.53 -6.60 1.26
C VAL A 14 7.40 -5.63 1.49
N LEU A 15 6.49 -5.49 0.54
CA LEU A 15 5.26 -4.72 0.71
C LEU A 15 4.06 -5.67 0.66
N VAL A 16 3.28 -5.69 1.73
CA VAL A 16 2.02 -6.43 1.83
C VAL A 16 0.87 -5.45 1.68
N VAL A 17 0.05 -5.63 0.64
CA VAL A 17 -1.14 -4.81 0.39
C VAL A 17 -2.38 -5.58 0.82
N LEU A 18 -3.13 -5.04 1.78
CA LEU A 18 -4.39 -5.61 2.23
C LEU A 18 -5.55 -4.75 1.77
N GLN A 19 -6.39 -5.33 0.91
CA GLN A 19 -7.65 -4.74 0.47
C GLN A 19 -8.84 -5.62 0.82
N GLY A 20 -9.99 -4.97 1.03
CA GLY A 20 -11.23 -5.64 1.40
C GLY A 20 -12.26 -4.66 1.93
N MET A 21 -13.51 -5.09 1.98
CA MET A 21 -14.62 -4.29 2.51
C MET A 21 -14.37 -3.86 3.97
N ASP A 22 -15.09 -2.85 4.42
CA ASP A 22 -15.16 -2.56 5.85
C ASP A 22 -15.65 -3.81 6.59
N THR A 23 -15.11 -4.03 7.79
CA THR A 23 -15.30 -5.24 8.62
C THR A 23 -14.80 -6.58 8.04
N ALA A 24 -14.13 -6.59 6.88
CA ALA A 24 -13.56 -7.81 6.28
C ALA A 24 -12.34 -8.42 7.03
N GLY A 25 -12.01 -7.94 8.22
CA GLY A 25 -10.97 -8.54 9.06
C GLY A 25 -9.53 -8.11 8.79
N LYS A 26 -9.27 -7.13 7.90
CA LYS A 26 -7.91 -6.66 7.54
C LYS A 26 -7.00 -6.43 8.76
N SER A 27 -7.45 -5.65 9.74
CA SER A 27 -6.66 -5.36 10.94
C SER A 27 -6.45 -6.60 11.83
N GLY A 28 -7.39 -7.55 11.83
CA GLY A 28 -7.24 -8.84 12.51
C GLY A 28 -6.18 -9.70 11.83
N THR A 29 -6.18 -9.75 10.49
CA THR A 29 -5.13 -10.43 9.72
C THR A 29 -3.75 -9.86 10.01
N ILE A 30 -3.59 -8.53 10.03
CA ILE A 30 -2.31 -7.90 10.39
C ILE A 30 -1.85 -8.34 11.78
N ARG A 31 -2.73 -8.25 12.77
CA ARG A 31 -2.40 -8.63 14.15
C ARG A 31 -2.01 -10.09 14.28
N ASN A 32 -2.74 -10.99 13.64
CA ASN A 32 -2.52 -12.43 13.78
C ASN A 32 -1.29 -12.91 13.00
N VAL A 33 -1.09 -12.43 11.76
CA VAL A 33 0.02 -12.86 10.90
C VAL A 33 1.36 -12.34 11.43
N PHE A 34 1.38 -11.12 11.97
CA PHE A 34 2.61 -10.47 12.42
C PHE A 34 2.77 -10.44 13.95
N ALA A 35 1.95 -11.20 14.69
CA ALA A 35 1.97 -11.22 16.17
C ALA A 35 3.36 -11.48 16.75
N ASP A 36 4.08 -12.46 16.17
CA ASP A 36 5.38 -12.91 16.65
C ASP A 36 6.55 -12.29 15.86
N THR A 37 6.28 -11.28 15.03
CA THR A 37 7.32 -10.58 14.28
C THR A 37 7.83 -9.38 15.07
N THR A 38 9.15 -9.25 15.23
CA THR A 38 9.71 -8.06 15.90
C THR A 38 9.26 -6.78 15.20
N PRO A 39 8.84 -5.74 15.94
CA PRO A 39 8.45 -4.44 15.38
C PRO A 39 9.57 -3.75 14.59
N LEU A 40 10.83 -4.12 14.83
CA LEU A 40 11.95 -3.50 14.15
C LEU A 40 11.96 -3.89 12.66
N GLY A 41 11.84 -2.87 11.80
CA GLY A 41 11.72 -3.02 10.36
C GLY A 41 10.29 -3.28 9.88
N MET A 42 9.27 -3.16 10.75
CA MET A 42 7.86 -3.23 10.37
C MET A 42 7.29 -1.81 10.21
N GLU A 43 6.66 -1.53 9.08
CA GLU A 43 6.03 -0.24 8.78
C GLU A 43 4.57 -0.48 8.39
N VAL A 44 3.61 0.11 9.11
CA VAL A 44 2.18 -0.02 8.79
C VAL A 44 1.62 1.33 8.36
N LYS A 45 1.02 1.38 7.17
CA LYS A 45 0.31 2.56 6.66
C LYS A 45 -1.15 2.23 6.42
N ALA A 46 -2.02 2.88 7.19
CA ALA A 46 -3.46 2.86 6.94
C ALA A 46 -3.86 4.07 6.08
N PHE A 47 -4.39 3.81 4.89
CA PHE A 47 -4.81 4.85 3.97
C PHE A 47 -6.27 5.25 4.23
N LYS A 48 -6.48 6.50 4.63
CA LYS A 48 -7.82 7.11 4.80
C LYS A 48 -8.18 7.95 3.57
N ALA A 49 -9.33 8.62 3.60
CA ALA A 49 -9.68 9.64 2.62
C ALA A 49 -8.51 10.65 2.43
N PRO A 50 -8.18 11.03 1.19
CA PRO A 50 -7.03 11.88 0.94
C PRO A 50 -7.23 13.30 1.49
N SER A 51 -6.16 13.87 2.04
CA SER A 51 -6.15 15.28 2.48
C SER A 51 -6.11 16.23 1.29
N LYS A 52 -6.41 17.53 1.51
CA LYS A 52 -6.28 18.57 0.47
C LYS A 52 -4.90 18.61 -0.17
N ASN A 53 -3.84 18.38 0.62
CA ASN A 53 -2.47 18.35 0.10
C ASN A 53 -2.21 17.12 -0.77
N GLU A 54 -2.77 15.97 -0.41
CA GLU A 54 -2.64 14.75 -1.22
C GLU A 54 -3.43 14.89 -2.53
N LEU A 55 -4.63 15.48 -2.48
CA LEU A 55 -5.45 15.76 -3.66
C LEU A 55 -4.85 16.81 -4.61
N ALA A 56 -3.91 17.64 -4.14
CA ALA A 56 -3.19 18.60 -4.98
C ALA A 56 -2.05 17.95 -5.80
N ARG A 57 -1.89 16.63 -5.71
CA ARG A 57 -0.86 15.83 -6.38
C ARG A 57 -1.53 14.63 -7.05
N ASP A 58 -0.77 13.85 -7.82
CA ASP A 58 -1.26 12.56 -8.30
C ASP A 58 -1.53 11.60 -7.12
N TYR A 59 -2.43 10.65 -7.32
CA TYR A 59 -2.86 9.74 -6.25
C TYR A 59 -1.75 8.77 -5.79
N LEU A 60 -0.79 8.44 -6.68
CA LEU A 60 0.32 7.57 -6.35
C LEU A 60 1.36 8.27 -5.49
N TRP A 61 1.46 9.60 -5.52
CA TRP A 61 2.41 10.37 -4.71
C TRP A 61 2.39 9.96 -3.23
N ARG A 62 1.21 9.90 -2.61
CA ARG A 62 1.11 9.57 -1.17
C ARG A 62 1.41 8.10 -0.89
N VAL A 63 1.19 7.24 -1.89
CA VAL A 63 1.43 5.79 -1.80
C VAL A 63 2.92 5.52 -1.94
N HIS A 64 3.57 6.12 -2.93
CA HIS A 64 4.99 6.04 -3.16
C HIS A 64 5.78 6.54 -1.93
N ASN A 65 5.35 7.62 -1.29
CA ASN A 65 6.00 8.10 -0.06
C ASN A 65 5.90 7.13 1.13
N ALA A 66 5.03 6.13 1.08
CA ALA A 66 4.84 5.16 2.15
C ALA A 66 5.46 3.79 1.85
N VAL A 67 6.09 3.59 0.67
CA VAL A 67 6.70 2.30 0.32
C VAL A 67 7.85 1.96 1.28
N PRO A 68 8.03 0.68 1.64
CA PRO A 68 9.03 0.30 2.62
C PRO A 68 10.44 0.46 2.09
N LYS A 69 11.31 0.97 2.94
CA LYS A 69 12.76 0.99 2.68
C LYS A 69 13.32 -0.44 2.62
N LYS A 70 14.45 -0.61 1.92
CA LYS A 70 15.17 -1.89 1.92
C LYS A 70 15.49 -2.35 3.35
N GLY A 71 15.21 -3.62 3.62
CA GLY A 71 15.29 -4.23 4.94
C GLY A 71 13.97 -4.26 5.70
N ASN A 72 12.96 -3.52 5.25
CA ASN A 72 11.70 -3.39 5.96
C ASN A 72 10.57 -4.17 5.29
N VAL A 73 9.59 -4.53 6.11
CA VAL A 73 8.28 -5.04 5.69
C VAL A 73 7.27 -3.90 5.86
N GLY A 74 6.72 -3.42 4.75
CA GLY A 74 5.62 -2.48 4.71
C GLY A 74 4.28 -3.20 4.66
N ILE A 75 3.29 -2.71 5.37
CA ILE A 75 1.91 -3.22 5.35
C ILE A 75 0.99 -2.05 5.05
N PHE A 76 0.28 -2.14 3.93
CA PHE A 76 -0.73 -1.18 3.52
C PHE A 76 -2.12 -1.72 3.91
N ASP A 77 -2.77 -1.05 4.87
CA ASP A 77 -4.20 -1.24 5.17
C ASP A 77 -4.99 -0.25 4.31
N ARG A 78 -5.63 -0.80 3.27
CA ARG A 78 -6.00 -0.09 2.03
C ARG A 78 -4.77 0.41 1.27
N SER A 79 -4.91 0.85 0.02
CA SER A 79 -3.75 1.24 -0.82
C SER A 79 -4.14 2.13 -2.01
N HIS A 80 -3.24 2.26 -2.99
CA HIS A 80 -3.52 2.84 -4.32
C HIS A 80 -4.69 2.16 -5.05
N TYR A 81 -5.11 0.96 -4.66
CA TYR A 81 -6.32 0.35 -5.23
C TYR A 81 -7.61 1.10 -4.84
N GLU A 82 -7.64 1.90 -3.77
CA GLU A 82 -8.81 2.74 -3.45
C GLU A 82 -9.17 3.68 -4.61
N ASP A 83 -8.16 4.13 -5.35
CA ASP A 83 -8.27 5.06 -6.48
C ASP A 83 -8.88 4.43 -7.76
N VAL A 84 -9.11 3.12 -7.77
CA VAL A 84 -9.88 2.39 -8.79
C VAL A 84 -11.05 1.58 -8.22
N LEU A 85 -11.28 1.69 -6.90
CA LEU A 85 -12.39 1.05 -6.18
C LEU A 85 -13.44 2.09 -5.77
N VAL A 86 -13.22 2.81 -4.66
CA VAL A 86 -14.20 3.80 -4.15
C VAL A 86 -14.36 4.96 -5.12
N VAL A 87 -13.27 5.39 -5.78
CA VAL A 87 -13.30 6.45 -6.79
C VAL A 87 -14.20 6.06 -7.96
N LYS A 88 -14.11 4.81 -8.43
CA LYS A 88 -14.95 4.28 -9.51
C LYS A 88 -16.42 4.21 -9.08
N VAL A 89 -16.71 3.62 -7.93
CA VAL A 89 -18.10 3.41 -7.45
C VAL A 89 -18.80 4.73 -7.12
N ARG A 90 -18.07 5.72 -6.60
CA ARG A 90 -18.62 7.04 -6.24
C ARG A 90 -18.56 8.06 -7.36
N GLY A 91 -17.94 7.75 -8.49
CA GLY A 91 -17.80 8.67 -9.63
C GLY A 91 -16.89 9.87 -9.33
N PHE A 92 -15.83 9.68 -8.53
CA PHE A 92 -14.88 10.75 -8.22
C PHE A 92 -13.84 11.00 -9.33
N ALA A 93 -13.81 10.13 -10.34
CA ALA A 93 -13.04 10.29 -11.57
C ALA A 93 -13.86 9.76 -12.76
N SER A 94 -13.54 10.20 -13.98
CA SER A 94 -14.21 9.68 -15.17
C SER A 94 -13.86 8.19 -15.39
N PRO A 95 -14.69 7.42 -16.11
CA PRO A 95 -14.35 6.04 -16.47
C PRO A 95 -13.01 5.92 -17.19
N GLU A 96 -12.69 6.88 -18.06
CA GLU A 96 -11.42 6.94 -18.81
C GLU A 96 -10.23 7.17 -17.88
N ASP A 97 -10.39 8.05 -16.88
CA ASP A 97 -9.37 8.27 -15.86
C ASP A 97 -9.15 7.03 -15.00
N VAL A 98 -10.22 6.32 -14.62
CA VAL A 98 -10.11 5.05 -13.89
C VAL A 98 -9.38 4.00 -14.72
N GLU A 99 -9.67 3.91 -16.01
CA GLU A 99 -8.99 2.95 -16.90
C GLU A 99 -7.49 3.24 -16.99
N ARG A 100 -7.12 4.51 -17.18
CA ARG A 100 -5.72 4.95 -17.18
C ARG A 100 -5.00 4.65 -15.86
N ARG A 101 -5.71 4.70 -14.72
CA ARG A 101 -5.13 4.36 -13.41
C ARG A 101 -4.74 2.89 -13.31
N TYR A 102 -5.40 1.96 -13.99
CA TYR A 102 -4.96 0.56 -14.00
C TYR A 102 -3.57 0.42 -14.62
N GLU A 103 -3.31 1.07 -15.74
CA GLU A 103 -1.99 1.09 -16.37
C GLU A 103 -0.93 1.75 -15.47
N GLN A 104 -1.28 2.87 -14.83
CA GLN A 104 -0.39 3.57 -13.91
C GLN A 104 -0.04 2.72 -12.68
N ILE A 105 -1.00 1.96 -12.14
CA ILE A 105 -0.76 1.03 -11.03
C ILE A 105 0.20 -0.08 -11.47
N ASN A 106 -0.03 -0.68 -12.64
CA ASN A 106 0.85 -1.73 -13.16
C ASN A 106 2.28 -1.19 -13.37
N ALA A 107 2.41 0.01 -13.95
CA ALA A 107 3.72 0.65 -14.16
C ALA A 107 4.42 0.98 -12.83
N PHE A 108 3.67 1.45 -11.84
CA PHE A 108 4.19 1.75 -10.50
C PHE A 108 4.67 0.48 -9.78
N GLU A 109 3.86 -0.58 -9.76
CA GLU A 109 4.24 -1.85 -9.14
C GLU A 109 5.43 -2.49 -9.84
N LYS A 110 5.47 -2.45 -11.18
CA LYS A 110 6.61 -2.90 -11.97
C LYS A 110 7.89 -2.13 -11.61
N HIS A 111 7.83 -0.79 -11.55
CA HIS A 111 8.96 0.05 -11.16
C HIS A 111 9.49 -0.26 -9.76
N MET A 112 8.64 -0.67 -8.82
CA MET A 112 9.07 -1.05 -7.47
C MET A 112 9.76 -2.41 -7.41
N THR A 113 9.50 -3.30 -8.37
CA THR A 113 10.02 -4.67 -8.38
C THR A 113 11.27 -4.87 -9.23
N GLU A 114 11.52 -3.98 -10.19
CA GLU A 114 12.69 -3.99 -11.08
C GLU A 114 13.86 -3.15 -10.53
#